data_AF-A0A0D5ZE55-F1
#
_entry.id   AF-A0A0D5ZE55-F1
#
_cell.length_a   1.000
_cell.length_b   1.000
_cell.length_c   1.000
_cell.angle_alpha   90.00
_cell.angle_beta   90.00
_cell.angle_gamma   90.00
#
_symmetry.space_group_name_H-M   'P 1'
#
loop_
_entity.id
_entity.type
_entity.pdbx_description
1 polymer ?
#
loop_
_entity_poly.entity_id
_entity_poly.type
_entity_poly.pdbx_seq_one_letter_code
_entity_poly.pdbx_strand_id
1 'polypeptide(L)'
;MIPDTQTRTEDNASLFRGVITDLYEAVLFSSRQDLSSKQMDELNTKHSEKIADVDELLRNITKPLRKYFEANPSEPFKQTNEAITKFARTALEQYKEKINAEFRSKEDEIASTNTSYVTKALKGAETFLFDNPVPIEESAMYIRYVSGGYKAVRKVQCQGNIQYEIILNTAETELLEGPLYFSGLYKGMRIPIRQSSSWITKETVIDREKLDSYLLVNAEFAHGTMIAVFRDEESRSDVRFVLSGSGQQAVFAIEYKDEHETVDINSHPALQNYVDGKAIKTSLTLLSNSIRSLRSNPVRLSALTVDGEDILTSQNFGKLSERVFELLGDRIKDGMKTFTADQERMYALELDNQKVADRLKFLGFYNGEIENILSS
;
A
#
# COMPACT_ATOMS: atom_id res chain seq x y z
N MET A 1 -11.46 -9.12 27.27
CA MET A 1 -12.78 -9.76 27.12
C MET A 1 -12.63 -10.87 26.11
N ILE A 2 -12.96 -12.11 26.48
CA ILE A 2 -13.03 -13.22 25.52
C ILE A 2 -14.29 -12.95 24.69
N PRO A 3 -14.22 -12.86 23.35
CA PRO A 3 -15.41 -12.66 22.53
C PRO A 3 -16.38 -13.82 22.73
N ASP A 4 -17.67 -13.53 22.84
CA ASP A 4 -18.70 -14.55 22.97
C ASP A 4 -18.72 -15.44 21.71
N THR A 5 -19.13 -16.70 21.88
CA THR A 5 -19.03 -17.78 20.90
C THR A 5 -19.67 -17.41 19.56
N GLN A 6 -20.81 -16.71 19.57
CA GLN A 6 -21.49 -16.24 18.35
C GLN A 6 -20.64 -15.23 17.56
N THR A 7 -20.07 -14.23 18.24
CA THR A 7 -19.14 -13.25 17.64
C THR A 7 -17.95 -13.95 16.98
N ARG A 8 -17.37 -14.94 17.67
CA ARG A 8 -16.23 -15.70 17.14
C ARG A 8 -16.59 -16.52 15.90
N THR A 9 -17.80 -17.07 15.85
CA THR A 9 -18.30 -17.83 14.69
C THR A 9 -18.54 -16.93 13.48
N GLU A 10 -19.13 -15.75 13.67
CA GLU A 10 -19.32 -14.77 12.60
C GLU A 10 -17.99 -14.19 12.10
N ASP A 11 -17.05 -13.89 12.99
CA ASP A 11 -15.70 -13.42 12.65
C ASP A 11 -14.95 -14.44 11.79
N ASN A 12 -15.07 -15.73 12.11
CA ASN A 12 -14.45 -16.81 11.33
C ASN A 12 -15.11 -16.96 9.95
N ALA A 13 -16.44 -16.84 9.85
CA ALA A 13 -17.14 -16.88 8.56
C ALA A 13 -16.76 -15.69 7.66
N SER A 14 -16.59 -14.49 8.25
CA SER A 14 -16.10 -13.30 7.55
C SER A 14 -14.66 -13.48 7.05
N LEU A 15 -13.77 -14.00 7.91
CA LEU A 15 -12.41 -14.35 7.53
C LEU A 15 -12.40 -15.35 6.35
N PHE A 16 -13.21 -16.40 6.43
CA PHE A 16 -13.30 -17.39 5.35
C PHE A 16 -13.77 -16.76 4.04
N ARG A 17 -14.80 -15.91 4.08
CA ARG A 17 -15.27 -15.14 2.90
C ARG A 17 -14.11 -14.36 2.28
N GLY A 18 -13.38 -13.57 3.07
CA GLY A 18 -12.24 -12.77 2.59
C GLY A 18 -11.13 -13.64 1.98
N VAL A 19 -10.90 -14.83 2.52
CA VAL A 19 -9.94 -15.79 1.95
C VAL A 19 -10.39 -16.28 0.56
N ILE A 20 -11.63 -16.74 0.42
CA ILE A 20 -12.11 -17.34 -0.84
C ILE A 20 -12.49 -16.32 -1.90
N THR A 21 -12.56 -15.03 -1.55
CA THR A 21 -12.86 -13.94 -2.49
C THR A 21 -11.62 -13.10 -2.72
N ASP A 22 -11.25 -12.26 -1.76
CA ASP A 22 -10.25 -11.21 -1.92
C ASP A 22 -8.82 -11.76 -2.00
N LEU A 23 -8.43 -12.66 -1.08
CA LEU A 23 -7.12 -13.32 -1.12
C LEU A 23 -6.99 -14.23 -2.34
N TYR A 24 -8.06 -14.96 -2.69
CA TYR A 24 -8.12 -15.74 -3.93
C TYR A 24 -7.87 -14.89 -5.17
N GLU A 25 -8.51 -13.72 -5.30
CA GLU A 25 -8.28 -12.82 -6.43
C GLU A 25 -6.84 -12.30 -6.46
N ALA A 26 -6.27 -11.95 -5.29
CA ALA A 26 -4.87 -11.54 -5.19
C ALA A 26 -3.93 -12.58 -5.79
N VAL A 27 -4.07 -13.84 -5.36
CA VAL A 27 -3.23 -14.94 -5.84
C VAL A 27 -3.53 -15.27 -7.31
N LEU A 28 -4.80 -15.35 -7.71
CA LEU A 28 -5.21 -15.71 -9.07
C LEU A 28 -4.62 -14.75 -10.10
N PHE A 29 -4.79 -13.44 -9.88
CA PHE A 29 -4.34 -12.45 -10.85
C PHE A 29 -2.82 -12.29 -10.82
N SER A 30 -2.16 -12.52 -9.68
CA SER A 30 -0.69 -12.60 -9.64
C SER A 30 -0.14 -13.77 -10.47
N SER A 31 -0.75 -14.96 -10.34
CA SER A 31 -0.36 -16.14 -11.12
C SER A 31 -0.60 -15.94 -12.62
N ARG A 32 -1.71 -15.28 -12.99
CA ARG A 32 -1.98 -14.92 -14.39
C ARG A 32 -0.99 -13.89 -14.93
N GLN A 33 -0.53 -12.95 -14.11
CA GLN A 33 0.50 -12.00 -14.49
C GLN A 33 1.86 -12.68 -14.71
N ASP A 34 2.25 -13.65 -13.87
CA ASP A 34 3.46 -14.44 -14.08
C ASP A 34 3.40 -15.22 -15.41
N LEU A 35 2.27 -15.91 -15.67
CA LEU A 35 2.05 -16.61 -16.94
C LEU A 35 2.10 -15.68 -18.15
N SER A 36 1.44 -14.52 -18.05
CA SER A 36 1.41 -13.53 -19.14
C SER A 36 2.76 -12.84 -19.34
N SER A 37 3.59 -12.74 -18.30
CA SER A 37 4.98 -12.27 -18.43
C SER A 37 5.85 -13.29 -19.17
N LYS A 38 5.69 -14.59 -18.88
CA LYS A 38 6.35 -15.65 -19.66
C LYS A 38 5.93 -15.66 -21.13
N GLN A 39 4.65 -15.38 -21.41
CA GLN A 39 4.17 -15.22 -22.79
C GLN A 39 4.83 -14.04 -23.51
N MET A 40 5.12 -12.93 -22.80
CA MET A 40 5.88 -11.81 -23.34
C MET A 40 7.31 -12.23 -23.70
N ASP A 41 7.99 -12.96 -22.81
CA ASP A 41 9.36 -13.43 -23.05
C ASP A 41 9.44 -14.39 -24.25
N GLU A 42 8.47 -15.30 -24.37
CA GLU A 42 8.34 -16.17 -25.54
C GLU A 42 8.07 -15.39 -26.83
N LEU A 43 7.24 -14.35 -26.76
CA LEU A 43 6.94 -13.48 -27.90
C LEU A 43 8.20 -12.73 -28.36
N ASN A 44 8.98 -12.18 -27.42
CA ASN A 44 10.24 -11.48 -27.70
C ASN A 44 11.30 -12.41 -28.31
N THR A 45 11.35 -13.67 -27.83
CA THR A 45 12.24 -14.70 -28.39
C THR A 45 11.85 -15.01 -29.83
N LYS A 46 10.57 -15.29 -30.09
CA LYS A 46 10.04 -15.55 -31.44
C LYS A 46 10.22 -14.36 -32.38
N HIS A 47 10.11 -13.14 -31.88
CA HIS A 47 10.36 -11.92 -32.65
C HIS A 47 11.80 -11.88 -33.14
N SER A 48 12.75 -12.08 -32.22
CA SER A 48 14.18 -12.07 -32.50
C SER A 48 14.57 -13.15 -33.51
N GLU A 49 14.04 -14.37 -33.36
CA GLU A 49 14.24 -15.48 -34.30
C GLU A 49 13.75 -15.14 -35.71
N LYS A 50 12.52 -14.61 -35.84
CA LYS A 50 11.97 -14.23 -37.14
C LYS A 50 12.78 -13.12 -37.83
N ILE A 51 13.29 -12.15 -37.08
CA ILE A 51 14.14 -11.10 -37.66
C ILE A 51 15.47 -11.69 -38.15
N ALA A 52 16.06 -12.61 -37.38
CA ALA A 52 17.29 -13.32 -37.77
C ALA A 52 17.09 -14.17 -39.04
N ASP A 53 15.96 -14.86 -39.17
CA ASP A 53 15.62 -15.63 -40.38
C ASP A 53 15.55 -14.73 -41.62
N VAL A 54 15.00 -13.52 -41.49
CA VAL A 54 14.94 -12.55 -42.59
C VAL A 54 16.34 -12.03 -42.95
N ASP A 55 17.19 -11.79 -41.96
CA ASP A 55 18.60 -11.43 -42.19
C ASP A 55 19.39 -12.56 -42.85
N GLU A 56 19.12 -13.81 -42.46
CA GLU A 56 19.73 -14.98 -43.10
C GLU A 56 19.27 -15.11 -44.56
N LEU A 57 17.99 -14.90 -44.85
CA LEU A 57 17.47 -14.90 -46.21
C LEU A 57 18.18 -13.86 -47.08
N LEU A 58 18.42 -12.65 -46.57
CA LEU A 58 19.18 -11.62 -47.30
C LEU A 58 20.62 -12.07 -47.58
N ARG A 59 21.28 -12.71 -46.61
CA ARG A 59 22.63 -13.29 -46.80
C ARG A 59 22.62 -14.40 -47.84
N ASN A 60 21.61 -15.26 -47.84
CA ASN A 60 21.46 -16.37 -48.77
C ASN A 60 21.18 -15.90 -50.20
N ILE A 61 20.54 -14.74 -50.39
CA ILE A 61 20.39 -14.10 -51.70
C ILE A 61 21.70 -13.45 -52.17
N THR A 62 22.37 -12.71 -51.30
CA THR A 62 23.51 -11.84 -51.68
C THR A 62 24.84 -12.59 -51.80
N LYS A 63 25.06 -13.62 -50.98
CA LYS A 63 26.31 -14.40 -50.96
C LYS A 63 26.60 -15.13 -52.28
N PRO A 64 25.65 -15.83 -52.93
CA PRO A 64 25.90 -16.47 -54.23
C PRO A 64 26.22 -15.47 -55.33
N LEU A 65 25.51 -14.32 -55.37
CA LEU A 65 25.73 -13.27 -56.36
C LEU A 65 27.14 -12.68 -56.24
N ARG A 66 27.54 -12.37 -55.00
CA ARG A 66 28.90 -11.90 -54.70
C ARG A 66 29.95 -12.93 -55.12
N LYS A 67 29.77 -14.20 -54.79
CA LYS A 67 30.70 -15.29 -55.15
C LYS A 67 30.83 -15.43 -56.67
N TYR A 68 29.73 -15.30 -57.42
CA TYR A 68 29.78 -15.34 -58.89
C TYR A 68 30.57 -14.15 -59.46
N PHE A 69 30.34 -12.93 -58.94
CA PHE A 69 31.09 -11.74 -59.36
C PHE A 69 32.59 -11.85 -59.08
N GLU A 70 32.96 -12.34 -57.88
CA GLU A 70 34.36 -12.56 -57.50
C GLU A 70 35.05 -13.56 -58.44
N ALA A 71 34.34 -14.60 -58.89
CA ALA A 71 34.86 -15.58 -59.84
C ALA A 71 34.86 -15.09 -61.30
N ASN A 72 33.94 -14.19 -61.66
CA ASN A 72 33.76 -13.69 -63.04
C ASN A 72 33.50 -12.17 -63.04
N PRO A 73 34.55 -11.34 -62.88
CA PRO A 73 34.39 -9.89 -62.81
C PRO A 73 33.85 -9.32 -64.14
N SER A 74 32.67 -8.72 -64.09
CA SER A 74 31.97 -8.16 -65.26
C SER A 74 31.16 -6.94 -64.85
N GLU A 75 31.33 -5.81 -65.54
CA GLU A 75 30.62 -4.56 -65.23
C GLU A 75 29.10 -4.67 -65.45
N PRO A 76 28.59 -5.31 -66.53
CA PRO A 76 27.16 -5.60 -66.64
C PRO A 76 26.61 -6.47 -65.49
N PHE A 77 27.39 -7.46 -65.03
CA PHE A 77 26.98 -8.29 -63.91
C PHE A 77 26.98 -7.51 -62.59
N LYS A 78 27.98 -6.64 -62.38
CA LYS A 78 28.06 -5.78 -61.19
C LYS A 78 26.79 -4.93 -61.01
N GLN A 79 26.35 -4.25 -62.07
CA GLN A 79 25.10 -3.46 -62.05
C GLN A 79 23.87 -4.33 -61.73
N THR A 80 23.81 -5.52 -62.32
CA THR A 80 22.72 -6.49 -62.07
C THR A 80 22.73 -6.98 -60.61
N ASN A 81 23.91 -7.32 -60.07
CA ASN A 81 24.09 -7.75 -58.68
C ASN A 81 23.66 -6.64 -57.69
N GLU A 82 24.07 -5.40 -57.94
CA GLU A 82 23.67 -4.24 -57.12
C GLU A 82 22.16 -4.03 -57.15
N ALA A 83 21.52 -4.15 -58.33
CA ALA A 83 20.08 -4.04 -58.48
C ALA A 83 19.32 -5.13 -57.72
N ILE A 84 19.72 -6.40 -57.85
CA ILE A 84 19.10 -7.53 -57.13
C ILE A 84 19.28 -7.36 -55.62
N THR A 85 20.49 -7.01 -55.17
CA THR A 85 20.79 -6.80 -53.75
C THR A 85 19.95 -5.67 -53.16
N LYS A 86 19.82 -4.55 -53.88
CA LYS A 86 19.00 -3.40 -53.44
C LYS A 86 17.52 -3.77 -53.38
N PHE A 87 17.02 -4.49 -54.38
CA PHE A 87 15.63 -4.95 -54.41
C PHE A 87 15.34 -5.90 -53.25
N ALA A 88 16.15 -6.95 -53.07
CA ALA A 88 16.00 -7.93 -52.00
C ALA A 88 16.04 -7.26 -50.62
N ARG A 89 17.00 -6.34 -50.39
CA ARG A 89 17.06 -5.58 -49.14
C ARG A 89 15.79 -4.78 -48.91
N THR A 90 15.31 -4.05 -49.90
CA THR A 90 14.10 -3.22 -49.77
C THR A 90 12.87 -4.07 -49.46
N ALA A 91 12.69 -5.19 -50.18
CA ALA A 91 11.56 -6.09 -49.98
C ALA A 91 11.59 -6.75 -48.60
N LEU A 92 12.77 -7.18 -48.14
CA LEU A 92 12.92 -7.80 -46.82
C LEU A 92 12.81 -6.79 -45.68
N GLU A 93 13.26 -5.54 -45.85
CA GLU A 93 13.00 -4.49 -44.85
C GLU A 93 11.50 -4.17 -44.73
N GLN A 94 10.77 -4.06 -45.84
CA GLN A 94 9.30 -3.93 -45.79
C GLN A 94 8.62 -5.14 -45.10
N TYR A 95 9.19 -6.34 -45.26
CA TYR A 95 8.69 -7.51 -44.56
C TYR A 95 9.00 -7.47 -43.05
N LYS A 96 10.21 -7.04 -42.66
CA LYS A 96 10.56 -6.80 -41.24
C LYS A 96 9.67 -5.74 -40.61
N GLU A 97 9.34 -4.67 -41.32
CA GLU A 97 8.40 -3.64 -40.83
C GLU A 97 7.03 -4.25 -40.50
N LYS A 98 6.53 -5.16 -41.34
CA LYS A 98 5.27 -5.89 -41.07
C LYS A 98 5.38 -6.81 -39.87
N ILE A 99 6.48 -7.56 -39.74
CA ILE A 99 6.76 -8.39 -38.56
C ILE A 99 6.77 -7.51 -37.30
N ASN A 100 7.56 -6.43 -37.30
CA ASN A 100 7.66 -5.51 -36.17
C ASN A 100 6.31 -4.93 -35.76
N ALA A 101 5.46 -4.55 -36.73
CA ALA A 101 4.12 -4.05 -36.45
C ALA A 101 3.21 -5.13 -35.81
N GLU A 102 3.26 -6.37 -36.30
CA GLU A 102 2.49 -7.49 -35.74
C GLU A 102 2.91 -7.79 -34.30
N PHE A 103 4.21 -7.84 -34.03
CA PHE A 103 4.75 -8.14 -32.70
C PHE A 103 4.47 -7.00 -31.72
N ARG A 104 4.66 -5.73 -32.12
CA ARG A 104 4.31 -4.57 -31.27
C ARG A 104 2.84 -4.58 -30.86
N SER A 105 1.94 -4.89 -31.78
CA SER A 105 0.51 -4.98 -31.46
C SER A 105 0.22 -6.05 -30.40
N LYS A 106 0.95 -7.18 -30.43
CA LYS A 106 0.82 -8.26 -29.43
C LYS A 106 1.49 -7.90 -28.11
N GLU A 107 2.64 -7.23 -28.15
CA GLU A 107 3.29 -6.67 -26.95
C GLU A 107 2.35 -5.71 -26.22
N ASP A 108 1.72 -4.79 -26.93
CA ASP A 108 0.76 -3.83 -26.35
C ASP A 108 -0.45 -4.54 -25.71
N GLU A 109 -0.98 -5.59 -26.35
CA GLU A 109 -2.08 -6.40 -25.82
C GLU A 109 -1.70 -7.14 -24.53
N ILE A 110 -0.54 -7.79 -24.52
CA ILE A 110 -0.03 -8.51 -23.35
C ILE A 110 0.30 -7.52 -22.22
N ALA A 111 0.90 -6.37 -22.52
CA ALA A 111 1.24 -5.34 -21.53
C ALA A 111 -0.02 -4.73 -20.87
N SER A 112 -1.05 -4.45 -21.67
CA SER A 112 -2.36 -4.00 -21.17
C SER A 112 -3.01 -5.04 -20.25
N THR A 113 -2.98 -6.31 -20.68
CA THR A 113 -3.51 -7.44 -19.91
C THR A 113 -2.77 -7.62 -18.58
N ASN A 114 -1.43 -7.53 -18.59
CA ASN A 114 -0.60 -7.57 -17.40
C ASN A 114 -0.95 -6.45 -16.41
N THR A 115 -1.12 -5.22 -16.90
CA THR A 115 -1.50 -4.07 -16.05
C THR A 115 -2.85 -4.30 -15.37
N SER A 116 -3.81 -4.87 -16.10
CA SER A 116 -5.11 -5.28 -15.54
C SER A 116 -4.95 -6.35 -14.46
N TYR A 117 -4.11 -7.37 -14.68
CA TYR A 117 -3.86 -8.40 -13.67
C TYR A 117 -3.19 -7.85 -12.41
N VAL A 118 -2.17 -7.01 -12.53
CA VAL A 118 -1.53 -6.34 -11.39
C VAL A 118 -2.56 -5.53 -10.59
N THR A 119 -3.41 -4.77 -11.28
CA THR A 119 -4.43 -3.94 -10.62
C THR A 119 -5.44 -4.80 -9.85
N LYS A 120 -5.89 -5.92 -10.42
CA LYS A 120 -6.84 -6.82 -9.76
C LYS A 120 -6.20 -7.57 -8.59
N ALA A 121 -4.94 -8.01 -8.76
CA ALA A 121 -4.21 -8.67 -7.69
C ALA A 121 -4.04 -7.74 -6.47
N LEU A 122 -3.63 -6.49 -6.72
CA LEU A 122 -3.48 -5.47 -5.69
C LEU A 122 -4.81 -5.17 -4.98
N LYS A 123 -5.91 -5.02 -5.71
CA LYS A 123 -7.24 -4.77 -5.13
C LYS A 123 -7.73 -5.92 -4.25
N GLY A 124 -7.47 -7.17 -4.66
CA GLY A 124 -7.75 -8.34 -3.85
C GLY A 124 -6.97 -8.29 -2.53
N ALA A 125 -5.67 -8.00 -2.59
CA ALA A 125 -4.84 -7.89 -1.39
C ALA A 125 -5.22 -6.71 -0.49
N GLU A 126 -5.57 -5.56 -1.08
CA GLU A 126 -6.08 -4.38 -0.36
C GLU A 126 -7.34 -4.71 0.42
N THR A 127 -8.36 -5.21 -0.26
CA THR A 127 -9.64 -5.55 0.36
C THR A 127 -9.43 -6.56 1.48
N PHE A 128 -8.65 -7.62 1.21
CA PHE A 128 -8.34 -8.62 2.23
C PHE A 128 -7.65 -8.03 3.46
N LEU A 129 -6.61 -7.19 3.29
CA LEU A 129 -5.83 -6.65 4.41
C LEU A 129 -6.54 -5.52 5.17
N PHE A 130 -7.44 -4.77 4.52
CA PHE A 130 -8.19 -3.69 5.17
C PHE A 130 -9.13 -4.22 6.26
N ASP A 131 -9.63 -5.44 6.11
CA ASP A 131 -10.44 -6.13 7.11
C ASP A 131 -9.63 -6.62 8.33
N ASN A 132 -8.29 -6.45 8.31
CA ASN A 132 -7.36 -6.88 9.36
C ASN A 132 -7.51 -8.39 9.71
N PRO A 133 -7.40 -9.30 8.72
CA PRO A 133 -7.68 -10.73 8.90
C PRO A 133 -6.66 -11.41 9.81
N VAL A 134 -5.42 -10.93 9.82
CA VAL A 134 -4.31 -11.44 10.63
C VAL A 134 -4.21 -10.68 11.95
N PRO A 135 -4.04 -11.36 13.09
CA PRO A 135 -3.84 -10.71 14.38
C PRO A 135 -2.73 -9.66 14.34
N ILE A 136 -3.07 -8.44 14.75
CA ILE A 136 -2.17 -7.29 14.80
C ILE A 136 -1.35 -7.35 16.09
N GLU A 137 -0.03 -7.28 15.96
CA GLU A 137 0.91 -7.13 17.09
C GLU A 137 1.12 -5.66 17.40
N GLU A 138 1.42 -4.85 16.38
CA GLU A 138 1.66 -3.42 16.51
C GLU A 138 0.93 -2.65 15.40
N SER A 139 0.43 -1.47 15.74
CA SER A 139 -0.12 -0.55 14.74
C SER A 139 0.08 0.89 15.15
N ALA A 140 0.57 1.68 14.21
CA ALA A 140 0.80 3.11 14.36
C ALA A 140 0.21 3.87 13.17
N MET A 141 -0.39 5.03 13.44
CA MET A 141 -0.84 5.96 12.40
C MET A 141 0.04 7.19 12.44
N TYR A 142 0.50 7.61 11.27
CA TYR A 142 1.37 8.75 11.07
C TYR A 142 0.67 9.74 10.17
N ILE A 143 0.58 10.98 10.62
CA ILE A 143 -0.01 12.09 9.89
C ILE A 143 1.07 13.13 9.72
N ARG A 144 1.21 13.63 8.49
CA ARG A 144 2.18 14.66 8.17
C ARG A 144 1.57 15.68 7.24
N TYR A 145 1.76 16.95 7.58
CA TYR A 145 1.36 18.05 6.70
C TYR A 145 2.20 18.01 5.41
N VAL A 146 1.52 18.06 4.27
CA VAL A 146 2.11 18.10 2.94
C VAL A 146 1.34 19.12 2.11
N SER A 147 2.05 20.08 1.51
CA SER A 147 1.55 21.21 0.70
C SER A 147 0.04 21.20 0.43
N GLY A 148 -0.73 21.89 1.28
CA GLY A 148 -2.18 22.06 1.11
C GLY A 148 -3.08 21.09 1.91
N GLY A 149 -2.54 20.04 2.53
CA GLY A 149 -3.32 19.09 3.32
C GLY A 149 -2.45 18.11 4.12
N TYR A 150 -2.98 16.91 4.39
CA TYR A 150 -2.28 15.88 5.17
C TYR A 150 -2.15 14.56 4.42
N LYS A 151 -0.97 13.93 4.57
CA LYS A 151 -0.77 12.52 4.25
C LYS A 151 -0.90 11.71 5.54
N ALA A 152 -1.81 10.74 5.55
CA ALA A 152 -1.95 9.78 6.63
C ALA A 152 -1.55 8.38 6.18
N VAL A 153 -0.72 7.71 6.97
CA VAL A 153 -0.25 6.34 6.76
C VAL A 153 -0.47 5.54 8.03
N ARG A 154 -1.12 4.38 7.90
CA ARG A 154 -1.18 3.37 8.96
C ARG A 154 -0.16 2.29 8.68
N LYS A 155 0.77 2.10 9.60
CA LYS A 155 1.69 0.96 9.60
C LYS A 155 1.12 -0.12 10.50
N VAL A 156 1.16 -1.35 10.03
CA VAL A 156 0.67 -2.52 10.77
C VAL A 156 1.72 -3.62 10.71
N GLN A 157 2.02 -4.17 11.89
CA GLN A 157 2.77 -5.40 12.04
C GLN A 157 1.82 -6.46 12.60
N CYS A 158 1.76 -7.58 11.91
CA CYS A 158 0.94 -8.73 12.24
C CYS A 158 1.82 -9.93 12.59
N GLN A 159 1.19 -10.92 13.20
CA GLN A 159 1.82 -12.21 13.43
C GLN A 159 2.37 -12.84 12.15
N GLY A 160 3.40 -13.67 12.30
CA GLY A 160 4.04 -14.40 11.21
C GLY A 160 4.78 -13.50 10.22
N ASN A 161 5.37 -12.41 10.71
CA ASN A 161 6.21 -11.48 9.95
C ASN A 161 5.51 -10.85 8.73
N ILE A 162 4.21 -10.61 8.85
CA ILE A 162 3.44 -9.85 7.87
C ILE A 162 3.43 -8.38 8.30
N GLN A 163 3.91 -7.49 7.45
CA GLN A 163 3.88 -6.04 7.71
C GLN A 163 3.29 -5.32 6.50
N TYR A 164 2.48 -4.30 6.73
CA TYR A 164 1.91 -3.51 5.65
C TYR A 164 1.67 -2.06 6.02
N GLU A 165 1.68 -1.21 4.99
CA GLU A 165 1.41 0.22 5.10
C GLU A 165 0.19 0.61 4.26
N ILE A 166 -0.81 1.23 4.88
CA ILE A 166 -2.05 1.67 4.25
C ILE A 166 -2.08 3.20 4.22
N ILE A 167 -2.37 3.77 3.06
CA ILE A 167 -2.68 5.20 2.95
C ILE A 167 -4.15 5.41 3.32
N LEU A 168 -4.41 6.38 4.20
CA LEU A 168 -5.76 6.70 4.68
C LEU A 168 -6.28 7.99 4.04
N ASN A 169 -7.61 8.11 3.92
CA ASN A 169 -8.25 9.29 3.35
C ASN A 169 -8.41 10.39 4.41
N THR A 170 -7.53 11.39 4.39
CA THR A 170 -7.59 12.54 5.31
C THR A 170 -8.74 13.50 5.02
N ALA A 171 -9.25 13.51 3.79
CA ALA A 171 -10.36 14.38 3.39
C ALA A 171 -11.71 13.98 4.00
N GLU A 172 -11.86 12.72 4.49
CA GLU A 172 -13.07 12.27 5.19
C GLU A 172 -13.19 12.84 6.62
N THR A 173 -12.19 13.61 7.06
CA THR A 173 -12.16 14.18 8.41
C THR A 173 -12.05 15.69 8.32
N GLU A 174 -13.07 16.40 8.79
CA GLU A 174 -13.16 17.86 8.75
C GLU A 174 -11.90 18.56 9.32
N LEU A 175 -11.26 17.98 10.35
CA LEU A 175 -10.03 18.55 10.94
C LEU A 175 -8.79 18.41 10.06
N LEU A 176 -8.79 17.49 9.09
CA LEU A 176 -7.60 17.10 8.32
C LEU A 176 -7.79 17.28 6.80
N GLU A 177 -8.89 17.91 6.37
CA GLU A 177 -9.15 18.23 4.96
C GLU A 177 -8.18 19.29 4.41
N GLY A 178 -7.67 20.17 5.28
CA GLY A 178 -6.76 21.26 4.97
C GLY A 178 -5.81 21.58 6.14
N PRO A 179 -5.07 22.69 6.10
CA PRO A 179 -4.15 23.08 7.18
C PRO A 179 -4.87 23.20 8.53
N LEU A 180 -4.36 22.52 9.56
CA LEU A 180 -4.96 22.54 10.91
C LEU A 180 -4.13 23.41 11.83
N TYR A 181 -4.58 24.64 12.04
CA TYR A 181 -4.06 25.52 13.07
C TYR A 181 -4.65 25.14 14.44
N PHE A 182 -3.89 25.31 15.52
CA PHE A 182 -4.36 24.99 16.88
C PHE A 182 -5.64 25.75 17.24
N SER A 183 -5.84 26.96 16.69
CA SER A 183 -7.08 27.73 16.87
C SER A 183 -8.34 26.99 16.38
N GLY A 184 -8.20 26.06 15.43
CA GLY A 184 -9.27 25.18 14.97
C GLY A 184 -9.68 24.13 16.00
N LEU A 185 -8.79 23.79 16.94
CA LEU A 185 -9.09 22.90 18.07
C LEU A 185 -9.54 23.69 19.30
N TYR A 186 -8.89 24.83 19.58
CA TYR A 186 -9.24 25.72 20.69
C TYR A 186 -8.69 27.12 20.46
N LYS A 187 -9.58 28.10 20.34
CA LYS A 187 -9.21 29.50 20.07
C LYS A 187 -8.68 30.21 21.32
N GLY A 188 -7.58 30.94 21.16
CA GLY A 188 -6.99 31.78 22.20
C GLY A 188 -6.16 31.00 23.22
N MET A 189 -5.77 29.76 22.91
CA MET A 189 -4.94 28.94 23.79
C MET A 189 -3.59 29.62 24.04
N ARG A 190 -3.17 29.60 25.31
CA ARG A 190 -1.85 30.08 25.72
C ARG A 190 -1.16 29.06 26.63
N ILE A 191 0.11 28.79 26.37
CA ILE A 191 0.93 27.90 27.22
C ILE A 191 2.04 28.70 27.90
N PRO A 192 2.36 28.40 29.18
CA PRO A 192 3.45 29.05 29.88
C PRO A 192 4.80 28.46 29.41
N ILE A 193 5.67 29.30 28.85
CA ILE A 193 6.95 28.84 28.28
C ILE A 193 8.16 29.20 29.16
N ARG A 194 8.11 30.34 29.87
CA ARG A 194 9.23 30.82 30.69
C ARG A 194 8.72 31.50 31.96
N GLN A 195 9.60 31.50 32.96
CA GLN A 195 9.44 32.31 34.16
C GLN A 195 10.52 33.40 34.15
N SER A 196 10.09 34.66 34.08
CA SER A 196 10.99 35.82 34.14
C SER A 196 10.77 36.59 35.45
N SER A 197 11.84 37.19 35.97
CA SER A 197 11.75 38.10 37.10
C SER A 197 11.70 39.54 36.58
N SER A 198 10.63 40.25 36.88
CA SER A 198 10.56 41.69 36.58
C SER A 198 11.45 42.44 37.56
N TRP A 199 12.51 43.07 37.05
CA TRP A 199 13.42 43.92 37.82
C TRP A 199 12.71 45.13 38.47
N ILE A 200 11.56 45.54 37.92
CA ILE A 200 10.80 46.71 38.36
C ILE A 200 9.82 46.36 39.49
N THR A 201 9.16 45.20 39.43
CA THR A 201 8.07 44.85 40.38
C THR A 201 8.45 43.79 41.42
N LYS A 202 9.63 43.14 41.30
CA LYS A 202 10.00 41.94 42.08
C LYS A 202 8.97 40.80 42.01
N GLU A 203 8.05 40.86 41.04
CA GLU A 203 7.07 39.84 40.80
C GLU A 203 7.58 38.88 39.72
N THR A 204 7.28 37.61 39.93
CA THR A 204 7.47 36.57 38.93
C THR A 204 6.45 36.77 37.81
N VAL A 205 6.93 36.99 36.58
CA VAL A 205 6.08 37.10 35.39
C VAL A 205 6.24 35.83 34.56
N ILE A 206 5.13 35.16 34.29
CA ILE A 206 5.08 33.99 33.42
C ILE A 206 4.89 34.46 31.99
N ASP A 207 5.89 34.19 31.16
CA ASP A 207 5.79 34.42 29.72
C ASP A 207 4.92 33.32 29.09
N ARG A 208 4.10 33.71 28.12
CA ARG A 208 3.09 32.84 27.53
C ARG A 208 3.10 32.92 26.02
N GLU A 209 3.19 31.75 25.41
CA GLU A 209 3.07 31.58 23.97
C GLU A 209 1.60 31.44 23.55
N LYS A 210 1.20 32.05 22.43
CA LYS A 210 -0.17 31.97 21.92
C LYS A 210 -0.22 31.00 20.75
N LEU A 211 -1.01 29.93 20.86
CA LEU A 211 -0.96 28.83 19.91
C LEU A 211 -1.80 29.02 18.63
N ASP A 212 -2.55 30.12 18.51
CA ASP A 212 -3.53 30.28 17.42
C ASP A 212 -2.95 30.10 16.00
N SER A 213 -1.71 30.56 15.77
CA SER A 213 -1.01 30.45 14.48
C SER A 213 -0.24 29.14 14.30
N TYR A 214 -0.18 28.27 15.30
CA TYR A 214 0.62 27.07 15.22
C TYR A 214 -0.09 26.00 14.37
N LEU A 215 0.54 25.58 13.29
CA LEU A 215 0.08 24.55 12.36
C LEU A 215 0.48 23.16 12.84
N LEU A 216 -0.43 22.19 12.82
CA LEU A 216 -0.08 20.78 13.04
C LEU A 216 0.84 20.30 11.91
N VAL A 217 2.11 20.04 12.20
CA VAL A 217 3.09 19.58 11.20
C VAL A 217 3.18 18.06 11.14
N ASN A 218 3.03 17.39 12.28
CA ASN A 218 2.95 15.94 12.35
C ASN A 218 2.12 15.47 13.55
N ALA A 219 1.56 14.28 13.42
CA ALA A 219 1.02 13.53 14.53
C ALA A 219 1.30 12.04 14.36
N GLU A 220 1.50 11.36 15.48
CA GLU A 220 1.65 9.92 15.57
C GLU A 220 0.65 9.38 16.59
N PHE A 221 0.01 8.26 16.26
CA PHE A 221 -0.85 7.54 17.19
C PHE A 221 -0.46 6.07 17.24
N ALA A 222 0.11 5.63 18.36
CA ALA A 222 0.56 4.26 18.58
C ALA A 222 0.31 3.84 20.04
N HIS A 223 -0.07 2.58 20.28
CA HIS A 223 -0.20 2.00 21.62
C HIS A 223 -1.04 2.83 22.62
N GLY A 224 -2.11 3.46 22.14
CA GLY A 224 -2.97 4.30 22.99
C GLY A 224 -2.37 5.65 23.39
N THR A 225 -1.22 6.02 22.80
CA THR A 225 -0.57 7.31 22.96
C THR A 225 -0.59 8.08 21.65
N MET A 226 -0.91 9.37 21.71
CA MET A 226 -0.80 10.31 20.61
C MET A 226 0.37 11.26 20.88
N ILE A 227 1.19 11.51 19.89
CA ILE A 227 2.17 12.59 19.87
C ILE A 227 1.74 13.54 18.76
N ALA A 228 1.61 14.83 19.04
CA ALA A 228 1.25 15.84 18.04
C ALA A 228 2.22 17.02 18.15
N VAL A 229 2.78 17.43 17.02
CA VAL A 229 3.69 18.58 16.95
C VAL A 229 3.04 19.70 16.15
N PHE A 230 2.90 20.84 16.80
CA PHE A 230 2.42 22.07 16.22
C PHE A 230 3.58 23.04 16.06
N ARG A 231 3.67 23.73 14.93
CA ARG A 231 4.75 24.65 14.60
C ARG A 231 4.21 26.01 14.23
N ASP A 232 4.80 27.05 14.77
CA ASP A 232 4.60 28.41 14.26
C ASP A 232 5.49 28.65 13.03
N GLU A 233 4.90 29.08 11.92
CA GLU A 233 5.62 29.20 10.65
C GLU A 233 6.62 30.36 10.64
N GLU A 234 6.35 31.43 11.41
CA GLU A 234 7.18 32.63 11.48
C GLU A 234 8.39 32.43 12.38
N SER A 235 8.17 32.05 13.64
CA SER A 235 9.21 31.85 14.65
C SER A 235 9.91 30.49 14.56
N ARG A 236 9.32 29.52 13.82
CA ARG A 236 9.75 28.12 13.76
C ARG A 236 9.77 27.39 15.11
N SER A 237 9.10 27.95 16.11
CA SER A 237 8.93 27.34 17.42
C SER A 237 7.99 26.14 17.31
N ASP A 238 8.31 25.07 18.03
CA ASP A 238 7.54 23.83 18.08
C ASP A 238 6.88 23.65 19.45
N VAL A 239 5.64 23.19 19.45
CA VAL A 239 4.95 22.68 20.63
C VAL A 239 4.60 21.23 20.38
N ARG A 240 5.20 20.35 21.18
CA ARG A 240 4.93 18.92 21.17
C ARG A 240 4.01 18.56 22.32
N PHE A 241 2.86 18.00 21.97
CA PHE A 241 1.92 17.41 22.91
C PHE A 241 2.04 15.89 22.88
N VAL A 242 2.05 15.28 24.06
CA VAL A 242 1.90 13.83 24.24
C VAL A 242 0.61 13.61 25.00
N LEU A 243 -0.31 12.79 24.47
CA LEU A 243 -1.54 12.38 25.13
C LEU A 243 -1.53 10.87 25.29
N SER A 244 -1.51 10.37 26.51
CA SER A 244 -1.56 8.93 26.82
C SER A 244 -2.89 8.55 27.47
N GLY A 245 -3.46 7.43 27.03
CA GLY A 245 -4.72 6.91 27.54
C GLY A 245 -5.95 7.46 26.81
N SER A 246 -7.12 7.32 27.44
CA SER A 246 -8.41 7.70 26.84
C SER A 246 -9.38 8.30 27.86
N GLY A 247 -10.32 9.10 27.34
CA GLY A 247 -11.42 9.68 28.12
C GLY A 247 -10.96 10.52 29.31
N GLN A 248 -11.65 10.37 30.44
CA GLN A 248 -11.42 11.17 31.66
C GLN A 248 -10.08 10.85 32.34
N GLN A 249 -9.45 9.72 32.05
CA GLN A 249 -8.15 9.33 32.64
C GLN A 249 -6.95 9.71 31.77
N ALA A 250 -7.16 10.27 30.58
CA ALA A 250 -6.04 10.66 29.71
C ALA A 250 -5.13 11.68 30.40
N VAL A 251 -3.82 11.44 30.29
CA VAL A 251 -2.75 12.31 30.81
C VAL A 251 -2.08 12.96 29.62
N PHE A 252 -1.66 14.22 29.78
CA PHE A 252 -0.93 14.92 28.75
C PHE A 252 0.42 15.44 29.26
N ALA A 253 1.38 15.54 28.34
CA ALA A 253 2.63 16.27 28.50
C ALA A 253 2.80 17.29 27.38
N ILE A 254 3.50 18.38 27.67
CA ILE A 254 3.75 19.51 26.78
C ILE A 254 5.23 19.85 26.83
N GLU A 255 5.84 19.89 25.65
CA GLU A 255 7.20 20.35 25.44
C GLU A 255 7.14 21.52 24.46
N TYR A 256 7.74 22.65 24.84
CA TYR A 256 7.96 23.80 23.96
C TYR A 256 9.42 23.84 23.52
N LYS A 257 9.68 24.21 22.28
CA LYS A 257 11.03 24.36 21.75
C LYS A 257 11.09 25.57 20.82
N ASP A 258 12.07 26.44 21.01
CA ASP A 258 12.43 27.51 20.09
C ASP A 258 13.92 27.44 19.70
N GLU A 259 14.45 28.51 19.11
CA GLU A 259 15.87 28.58 18.74
C GLU A 259 16.83 28.65 19.94
N HIS A 260 16.33 28.97 21.13
CA HIS A 260 17.13 29.26 22.31
C HIS A 260 17.10 28.13 23.33
N GLU A 261 15.95 27.47 23.50
CA GLU A 261 15.78 26.42 24.50
C GLU A 261 14.69 25.40 24.17
N THR A 262 14.70 24.31 24.93
CA THR A 262 13.61 23.35 25.02
C THR A 262 13.12 23.31 26.46
N VAL A 263 11.81 23.48 26.66
CA VAL A 263 11.16 23.51 27.97
C VAL A 263 10.11 22.40 28.04
N ASP A 264 10.35 21.41 28.92
CA ASP A 264 9.31 20.48 29.35
C ASP A 264 8.47 21.16 30.44
N ILE A 265 7.28 21.62 30.06
CA ILE A 265 6.36 22.39 30.91
C ILE A 265 5.87 21.53 32.09
N ASN A 266 5.72 20.22 31.88
CA ASN A 266 5.23 19.29 32.90
C ASN A 266 6.28 19.00 33.97
N SER A 267 7.57 19.11 33.64
CA SER A 267 8.66 18.96 34.60
C SER A 267 8.89 20.19 35.50
N HIS A 268 8.24 21.33 35.20
CA HIS A 268 8.36 22.59 35.94
C HIS A 268 7.07 22.92 36.72
N PRO A 269 7.01 22.64 38.04
CA PRO A 269 5.79 22.87 38.84
C PRO A 269 5.26 24.31 38.78
N ALA A 270 6.16 25.29 38.65
CA ALA A 270 5.80 26.69 38.54
C ALA A 270 5.04 27.02 37.25
N LEU A 271 5.37 26.37 36.13
CA LEU A 271 4.68 26.56 34.85
C LEU A 271 3.38 25.76 34.79
N GLN A 272 3.39 24.53 35.32
CA GLN A 272 2.24 23.62 35.29
C GLN A 272 0.97 24.23 35.92
N ASN A 273 1.12 25.06 36.97
CA ASN A 273 -0.01 25.75 37.62
C ASN A 273 -0.75 26.75 36.72
N TYR A 274 -0.15 27.17 35.61
CA TYR A 274 -0.74 28.12 34.65
C TYR A 274 -1.26 27.46 33.37
N VAL A 275 -1.18 26.14 33.27
CA VAL A 275 -1.66 25.37 32.12
C VAL A 275 -3.17 25.14 32.23
N ASP A 276 -3.92 25.47 31.17
CA ASP A 276 -5.33 25.07 31.05
C ASP A 276 -5.41 23.59 30.61
N GLY A 277 -5.25 22.69 31.57
CA GLY A 277 -5.25 21.26 31.31
C GLY A 277 -6.58 20.73 30.76
N LYS A 278 -7.71 21.38 31.08
CA LYS A 278 -9.03 20.97 30.56
C LYS A 278 -9.11 21.28 29.07
N ALA A 279 -8.78 22.51 28.68
CA ALA A 279 -8.80 22.91 27.28
C ALA A 279 -7.84 22.06 26.44
N ILE A 280 -6.60 21.86 26.89
CA ILE A 280 -5.61 21.02 26.18
C ILE A 280 -6.12 19.59 26.02
N LYS A 281 -6.61 18.97 27.10
CA LYS A 281 -7.13 17.60 27.03
C LYS A 281 -8.31 17.49 26.07
N THR A 282 -9.22 18.46 26.06
CA THR A 282 -10.34 18.49 25.10
C THR A 282 -9.84 18.58 23.66
N SER A 283 -8.92 19.50 23.35
CA SER A 283 -8.33 19.66 22.02
C SER A 283 -7.61 18.40 21.54
N LEU A 284 -6.76 17.82 22.38
CA LEU A 284 -5.98 16.64 22.02
C LEU A 284 -6.87 15.39 21.90
N THR A 285 -7.94 15.29 22.70
CA THR A 285 -8.91 14.19 22.56
C THR A 285 -9.68 14.31 21.25
N LEU A 286 -10.10 15.52 20.87
CA LEU A 286 -10.75 15.78 19.58
C LEU A 286 -9.84 15.36 18.42
N LEU A 287 -8.60 15.85 18.41
CA LEU A 287 -7.61 15.45 17.40
C LEU A 287 -7.41 13.93 17.39
N SER A 288 -7.17 13.32 18.55
CA SER A 288 -6.95 11.87 18.64
C SER A 288 -8.11 11.04 18.10
N ASN A 289 -9.35 11.47 18.33
CA ASN A 289 -10.53 10.81 17.80
C ASN A 289 -10.62 10.93 16.28
N SER A 290 -10.34 12.12 15.74
CA SER A 290 -10.26 12.36 14.30
C SER A 290 -9.17 11.56 13.61
N ILE A 291 -8.01 11.37 14.26
CA ILE A 291 -6.96 10.48 13.74
C ILE A 291 -7.43 9.02 13.75
N ARG A 292 -8.13 8.58 14.81
CA ARG A 292 -8.65 7.21 14.92
C ARG A 292 -9.74 6.91 13.90
N SER A 293 -10.60 7.87 13.56
CA SER A 293 -11.65 7.68 12.55
C SER A 293 -11.10 7.44 11.15
N LEU A 294 -9.85 7.84 10.86
CA LEU A 294 -9.21 7.52 9.57
C LEU A 294 -9.07 6.01 9.34
N ARG A 295 -9.07 5.18 10.39
CA ARG A 295 -8.94 3.72 10.28
C ARG A 295 -10.04 3.08 9.44
N SER A 296 -11.24 3.65 9.44
CA SER A 296 -12.37 3.15 8.64
C SER A 296 -12.37 3.63 7.19
N ASN A 297 -11.39 4.46 6.79
CA ASN A 297 -11.31 5.06 5.47
C ASN A 297 -9.95 4.77 4.79
N PRO A 298 -9.59 3.49 4.59
CA PRO A 298 -8.39 3.13 3.84
C PRO A 298 -8.56 3.49 2.35
N VAL A 299 -7.50 3.98 1.72
CA VAL A 299 -7.49 4.35 0.30
C VAL A 299 -6.82 3.27 -0.54
N ARG A 300 -5.59 2.92 -0.16
CA ARG A 300 -4.77 1.95 -0.89
C ARG A 300 -3.65 1.38 -0.03
N LEU A 301 -3.17 0.22 -0.42
CA LEU A 301 -1.98 -0.39 0.13
C LEU A 301 -0.74 0.24 -0.54
N SER A 302 0.29 0.53 0.26
CA SER A 302 1.51 1.22 -0.19
C SER A 302 2.79 0.43 0.04
N ALA A 303 2.77 -0.53 0.97
CA ALA A 303 3.83 -1.49 1.16
C ALA A 303 3.24 -2.77 1.77
N LEU A 304 3.75 -3.93 1.38
CA LEU A 304 3.43 -5.22 2.00
C LEU A 304 4.69 -6.07 1.98
N THR A 305 5.11 -6.53 3.15
CA THR A 305 6.20 -7.48 3.31
C THR A 305 5.77 -8.73 4.04
N VAL A 306 6.30 -9.88 3.60
CA VAL A 306 6.09 -11.18 4.25
C VAL A 306 7.44 -11.87 4.37
N ASP A 307 7.87 -12.12 5.61
CA ASP A 307 9.23 -12.60 5.93
C ASP A 307 10.33 -11.75 5.29
N GLY A 308 10.13 -10.42 5.28
CA GLY A 308 11.08 -9.45 4.72
C GLY A 308 11.08 -9.36 3.18
N GLU A 309 10.29 -10.15 2.48
CA GLU A 309 10.12 -10.01 1.02
C GLU A 309 9.03 -8.98 0.70
N ASP A 310 9.33 -8.03 -0.19
CA ASP A 310 8.36 -7.07 -0.71
C ASP A 310 7.42 -7.73 -1.73
N ILE A 311 6.20 -8.01 -1.28
CA ILE A 311 5.17 -8.71 -2.06
C ILE A 311 4.56 -7.82 -3.13
N LEU A 312 4.51 -6.50 -2.94
CA LEU A 312 3.99 -5.60 -3.96
C LEU A 312 4.95 -5.49 -5.14
N THR A 313 6.25 -5.49 -4.87
CA THR A 313 7.26 -5.46 -5.94
C THR A 313 7.39 -6.84 -6.60
N SER A 314 7.43 -7.92 -5.83
CA SER A 314 7.56 -9.28 -6.39
C SER A 314 6.27 -9.83 -7.00
N GLN A 315 5.12 -9.21 -6.70
CA GLN A 315 3.78 -9.69 -7.02
C GLN A 315 3.49 -11.10 -6.46
N ASN A 316 4.26 -11.57 -5.48
CA ASN A 316 4.16 -12.92 -4.95
C ASN A 316 3.06 -13.05 -3.86
N PHE A 317 1.81 -12.83 -4.24
CA PHE A 317 0.68 -12.95 -3.30
C PHE A 317 0.44 -14.40 -2.84
N GLY A 318 1.01 -15.39 -3.53
CA GLY A 318 1.05 -16.78 -3.07
C GLY A 318 1.72 -16.92 -1.69
N LYS A 319 2.83 -16.21 -1.47
CA LYS A 319 3.52 -16.19 -0.17
C LYS A 319 2.67 -15.60 0.95
N LEU A 320 1.89 -14.56 0.66
CA LEU A 320 0.90 -14.03 1.62
C LEU A 320 -0.13 -15.10 1.96
N SER A 321 -0.66 -15.80 0.95
CA SER A 321 -1.63 -16.88 1.14
C SER A 321 -1.08 -17.99 2.04
N GLU A 322 0.11 -18.52 1.72
CA GLU A 322 0.79 -19.55 2.51
C GLU A 322 0.87 -19.15 3.99
N ARG A 323 1.36 -17.94 4.29
CA ARG A 323 1.48 -17.46 5.66
C ARG A 323 0.12 -17.28 6.35
N VAL A 324 -0.91 -16.83 5.63
CA VAL A 324 -2.27 -16.73 6.17
C VAL A 324 -2.81 -18.11 6.56
N PHE A 325 -2.62 -19.13 5.72
CA PHE A 325 -3.09 -20.49 6.03
C PHE A 325 -2.29 -21.15 7.16
N GLU A 326 -0.98 -20.92 7.23
CA GLU A 326 -0.14 -21.38 8.35
C GLU A 326 -0.62 -20.80 9.69
N LEU A 327 -0.98 -19.52 9.72
CA LEU A 327 -1.39 -18.84 10.96
C LEU A 327 -2.86 -19.08 11.33
N LEU A 328 -3.75 -19.11 10.34
CA LEU A 328 -5.20 -19.02 10.54
C LEU A 328 -5.96 -20.27 10.07
N GLY A 329 -5.27 -21.33 9.66
CA GLY A 329 -5.87 -22.53 9.07
C GLY A 329 -7.08 -23.07 9.83
N ASP A 330 -6.99 -23.23 11.14
CA ASP A 330 -8.12 -23.74 11.96
C ASP A 330 -9.32 -22.78 11.97
N ARG A 331 -9.07 -21.47 12.06
CA ARG A 331 -10.14 -20.46 12.00
C ARG A 331 -10.81 -20.43 10.63
N ILE A 332 -10.04 -20.62 9.57
CA ILE A 332 -10.53 -20.72 8.19
C ILE A 332 -11.39 -21.98 8.04
N LYS A 333 -10.98 -23.13 8.59
CA LYS A 333 -11.78 -24.37 8.59
C LYS A 333 -13.10 -24.21 9.33
N ASP A 334 -13.07 -23.58 10.50
CA ASP A 334 -14.28 -23.32 11.27
C ASP A 334 -15.21 -22.35 10.53
N GLY A 335 -14.64 -21.28 9.95
CA GLY A 335 -15.36 -20.31 9.14
C GLY A 335 -16.00 -20.94 7.90
N MET A 336 -15.32 -21.89 7.26
CA MET A 336 -15.83 -22.64 6.12
C MET A 336 -17.13 -23.35 6.45
N LYS A 337 -17.17 -24.12 7.56
CA LYS A 337 -18.36 -24.86 7.99
C LYS A 337 -19.57 -23.94 8.16
N THR A 338 -19.36 -22.79 8.80
CA THR A 338 -20.43 -21.81 9.01
C THR A 338 -20.85 -21.15 7.69
N PHE A 339 -19.88 -20.79 6.85
CA PHE A 339 -20.14 -20.07 5.60
C PHE A 339 -20.88 -20.94 4.58
N THR A 340 -20.49 -22.21 4.41
CA THR A 340 -21.11 -23.11 3.42
C THR A 340 -22.49 -23.62 3.86
N ALA A 341 -22.82 -23.53 5.15
CA ALA A 341 -24.17 -23.78 5.66
C ALA A 341 -25.15 -22.65 5.28
N ASP A 342 -24.66 -21.44 4.99
CA ASP A 342 -25.48 -20.30 4.57
C ASP A 342 -25.56 -20.20 3.04
N GLN A 343 -26.55 -20.89 2.48
CA GLN A 343 -26.77 -20.97 1.03
C GLN A 343 -27.10 -19.61 0.38
N GLU A 344 -27.72 -18.69 1.12
CA GLU A 344 -28.03 -17.34 0.60
C GLU A 344 -26.75 -16.53 0.41
N ARG A 345 -25.81 -16.59 1.37
CA ARG A 345 -24.50 -15.94 1.25
C ARG A 345 -23.68 -16.53 0.10
N MET A 346 -23.69 -17.86 -0.06
CA MET A 346 -23.02 -18.53 -1.17
C MET A 346 -23.57 -18.08 -2.52
N TYR A 347 -24.91 -18.04 -2.66
CA TYR A 347 -25.57 -17.60 -3.89
C TYR A 347 -25.26 -16.14 -4.22
N ALA A 348 -25.26 -15.25 -3.22
CA ALA A 348 -24.95 -13.83 -3.40
C ALA A 348 -23.54 -13.57 -3.94
N LEU A 349 -22.60 -14.50 -3.74
CA LEU A 349 -21.23 -14.43 -4.27
C LEU A 349 -21.02 -15.34 -5.49
N GLU A 350 -22.09 -15.90 -6.05
CA GLU A 350 -22.05 -16.86 -7.16
C GLU A 350 -21.15 -18.08 -6.88
N LEU A 351 -21.08 -18.50 -5.61
CA LEU A 351 -20.29 -19.63 -5.15
C LEU A 351 -21.14 -20.89 -5.03
N ASP A 352 -20.50 -22.02 -5.27
CA ASP A 352 -20.98 -23.36 -4.92
C ASP A 352 -19.83 -24.13 -4.23
N ASN A 353 -20.12 -25.29 -3.66
CA ASN A 353 -19.12 -26.09 -2.95
C ASN A 353 -17.93 -26.49 -3.85
N GLN A 354 -18.16 -26.70 -5.14
CA GLN A 354 -17.11 -27.05 -6.10
C GLN A 354 -16.18 -25.85 -6.33
N LYS A 355 -16.72 -24.67 -6.58
CA LYS A 355 -15.95 -23.42 -6.72
C LYS A 355 -15.17 -23.12 -5.46
N VAL A 356 -15.76 -23.30 -4.28
CA VAL A 356 -15.05 -23.12 -3.01
C VAL A 356 -13.88 -24.09 -2.90
N ALA A 357 -14.10 -25.38 -3.20
CA ALA A 357 -13.02 -26.37 -3.21
C ALA A 357 -11.91 -25.98 -4.20
N ASP A 358 -12.25 -25.58 -5.41
CA ASP A 358 -11.29 -25.21 -6.45
C ASP A 358 -10.45 -23.99 -6.04
N ARG A 359 -11.08 -22.97 -5.43
CA ARG A 359 -10.39 -21.79 -4.91
C ARG A 359 -9.44 -22.13 -3.77
N LEU A 360 -9.87 -22.96 -2.82
CA LEU A 360 -9.02 -23.40 -1.71
C LEU A 360 -7.82 -24.22 -2.20
N LYS A 361 -8.06 -25.16 -3.14
CA LYS A 361 -6.99 -25.94 -3.78
C LYS A 361 -5.99 -25.03 -4.50
N PHE A 362 -6.48 -24.03 -5.24
CA PHE A 362 -5.64 -23.05 -5.93
C PHE A 362 -4.79 -22.22 -4.96
N LEU A 363 -5.34 -21.87 -3.80
CA LEU A 363 -4.64 -21.13 -2.74
C LEU A 363 -3.59 -21.96 -1.97
N GLY A 364 -3.44 -23.25 -2.30
CA GLY A 364 -2.52 -24.16 -1.61
C GLY A 364 -3.10 -24.78 -0.33
N PHE A 365 -4.39 -24.58 -0.06
CA PHE A 365 -5.07 -25.25 1.03
C PHE A 365 -5.38 -26.69 0.62
N TYR A 366 -4.50 -27.63 1.00
CA TYR A 366 -4.69 -29.06 0.74
C TYR A 366 -4.53 -29.87 2.04
N ASN A 367 -5.64 -30.45 2.49
CA ASN A 367 -5.69 -31.63 3.33
C ASN A 367 -7.00 -32.36 2.99
N GLY A 368 -7.04 -33.69 3.09
CA GLY A 368 -8.25 -34.51 2.86
C GLY A 368 -9.47 -34.16 3.71
N GLU A 369 -9.36 -33.14 4.58
CA GLU A 369 -10.41 -32.56 5.41
C GLU A 369 -11.37 -31.64 4.63
N ILE A 370 -10.95 -31.05 3.50
CA ILE A 370 -11.81 -30.14 2.70
C ILE A 370 -12.98 -30.92 2.11
N GLU A 371 -12.71 -32.08 1.53
CA GLU A 371 -13.75 -32.93 0.93
C GLU A 371 -14.72 -33.44 2.00
N ASN A 372 -14.23 -33.74 3.20
CA ASN A 372 -15.08 -34.18 4.33
C ASN A 372 -16.01 -33.08 4.85
N ILE A 373 -15.58 -31.81 4.84
CA ILE A 373 -16.41 -30.68 5.31
C ILE A 373 -17.41 -30.22 4.23
N LEU A 374 -17.06 -30.33 2.95
CA LEU A 374 -17.95 -29.91 1.86
C LEU A 374 -18.96 -30.99 1.44
N SER A 375 -18.75 -32.24 1.88
CA SER A 375 -19.66 -33.37 1.64
C SER A 375 -20.60 -33.68 2.81
N SER A 376 -20.37 -33.07 3.98
CA SER A 376 -21.26 -33.04 5.14
C SER A 376 -22.24 -31.89 5.04
#